data_AF-B0S4B0-F1
#
_entry.id   AF-B0S4B0-F1
#
_cell.length_a   1.000
_cell.length_b   1.000
_cell.length_c   1.000
_cell.angle_alpha   90.00
_cell.angle_beta   90.00
_cell.angle_gamma   90.00
#
_symmetry.space_group_name_H-M   'P 1'
#
loop_
_entity.id
_entity.type
_entity.pdbx_description
1 polymer ?
#
loop_
_entity_poly.entity_id
_entity_poly.type
_entity_poly.pdbx_seq_one_letter_code
_entity_poly.pdbx_strand_id
1 'polypeptide(L)'
;MDKIKQINLGKKHGIDISEFANPKFGIAQVMQIIYGIEDGLSKSEVKIYAKPEFNREQMKQIRLGLENGVDVSWYAKPEFDWWQMEEIRLGLEHNVDISVYAKHEYDGWQMKEIRLGLEKGIDVSIYAKPIFSSSQMEQLRLGLEEGLDVSIYAIPEFWAFEMEETRVNMSK
;
A
#
# COMPACT_ATOMS: atom_id res chain seq x y z
N MET A 1 -25.21 -2.40 9.17
CA MET A 1 -26.16 -1.27 9.17
C MET A 1 -27.27 -1.61 8.19
N ASP A 2 -28.53 -1.25 8.43
CA ASP A 2 -29.58 -1.56 7.43
C ASP A 2 -29.42 -0.71 6.16
N LYS A 3 -29.91 -1.22 5.03
CA LYS A 3 -29.78 -0.55 3.72
C LYS A 3 -30.47 0.82 3.69
N ILE A 4 -31.58 0.99 4.42
CA ILE A 4 -32.34 2.24 4.42
C ILE A 4 -31.49 3.36 5.04
N LYS A 5 -30.80 3.09 6.14
CA LYS A 5 -29.85 4.03 6.75
C LYS A 5 -28.71 4.41 5.82
N GLN A 6 -28.19 3.45 5.05
CA GLN A 6 -27.15 3.70 4.05
C GLN A 6 -27.66 4.65 2.97
N ILE A 7 -28.81 4.33 2.37
CA ILE A 7 -29.43 5.15 1.31
C ILE A 7 -29.73 6.56 1.83
N ASN A 8 -30.27 6.67 3.05
CA ASN A 8 -30.54 7.96 3.66
C ASN A 8 -29.26 8.76 3.94
N LEU A 9 -28.14 8.10 4.22
CA LEU A 9 -26.84 8.76 4.35
C LEU A 9 -26.38 9.33 3.01
N GLY A 10 -26.46 8.57 1.91
CA GLY A 10 -26.17 9.10 0.58
C GLY A 10 -27.06 10.29 0.21
N LYS A 11 -28.36 10.20 0.50
CA LYS A 11 -29.32 11.31 0.26
C LYS A 11 -28.97 12.60 1.01
N LYS A 12 -28.36 12.51 2.21
CA LYS A 12 -27.88 13.70 2.94
C LYS A 12 -26.75 14.42 2.22
N HIS A 13 -25.99 13.69 1.40
CA HIS A 13 -24.96 14.23 0.50
C HIS A 13 -25.50 14.56 -0.90
N GLY A 14 -26.81 14.43 -1.14
CA GLY A 14 -27.40 14.62 -2.46
C GLY A 14 -27.07 13.50 -3.47
N ILE A 15 -26.59 12.35 -3.00
CA ILE A 15 -26.12 11.24 -3.84
C ILE A 15 -27.05 10.02 -3.70
N ASP A 16 -27.47 9.45 -4.83
CA ASP A 16 -28.16 8.16 -4.82
C ASP A 16 -27.15 7.00 -4.83
N ILE A 17 -26.98 6.38 -3.66
CA ILE A 17 -26.13 5.18 -3.50
C ILE A 17 -26.94 3.87 -3.46
N SER A 18 -28.20 3.87 -3.90
CA SER A 18 -29.08 2.70 -3.75
C SER A 18 -28.52 1.42 -4.36
N GLU A 19 -27.77 1.52 -5.46
CA GLU A 19 -27.11 0.37 -6.10
C GLU A 19 -25.92 -0.19 -5.28
N PHE A 20 -25.33 0.62 -4.40
CA PHE A 20 -24.19 0.25 -3.57
C PHE A 20 -24.60 -0.15 -2.14
N ALA A 21 -25.88 -0.02 -1.78
CA ALA A 21 -26.36 -0.34 -0.45
C ALA A 21 -26.25 -1.86 -0.15
N ASN A 22 -25.40 -2.21 0.82
CA ASN A 22 -25.11 -3.58 1.22
C ASN A 22 -25.17 -3.70 2.75
N PRO A 23 -25.98 -4.60 3.36
CA PRO A 23 -26.13 -4.67 4.82
C PRO A 23 -24.83 -5.00 5.56
N LYS A 24 -23.87 -5.61 4.86
CA LYS A 24 -22.53 -5.91 5.39
C LYS A 24 -21.68 -4.64 5.57
N PHE A 25 -22.03 -3.53 4.93
CA PHE A 25 -21.29 -2.28 5.10
C PHE A 25 -21.60 -1.58 6.42
N GLY A 26 -20.52 -1.15 7.08
CA GLY A 26 -20.55 -0.14 8.13
C GLY A 26 -20.65 1.27 7.54
N ILE A 27 -20.85 2.27 8.42
CA ILE A 27 -20.92 3.69 8.03
C ILE A 27 -19.65 4.11 7.28
N ALA A 28 -18.47 3.70 7.76
CA ALA A 28 -17.21 4.11 7.15
C ALA A 28 -17.01 3.60 5.72
N GLN A 29 -17.48 2.38 5.40
CA GLN A 29 -17.43 1.84 4.02
C GLN A 29 -18.39 2.61 3.09
N VAL A 30 -19.57 2.98 3.61
CA VAL A 30 -20.53 3.82 2.88
C VAL A 30 -19.97 5.21 2.64
N MET A 31 -19.23 5.78 3.59
CA MET A 31 -18.55 7.06 3.40
C MET A 31 -17.51 6.98 2.27
N GLN A 32 -16.75 5.89 2.16
CA GLN A 32 -15.82 5.73 1.02
C GLN A 32 -16.54 5.69 -0.33
N ILE A 33 -17.75 5.12 -0.40
CA ILE A 33 -18.58 5.13 -1.62
C ILE A 33 -19.03 6.56 -1.93
N ILE A 34 -19.50 7.30 -0.92
CA ILE A 34 -19.95 8.69 -1.07
C ILE A 34 -18.78 9.57 -1.52
N TYR A 35 -17.64 9.51 -0.84
CA TYR A 35 -16.47 10.32 -1.18
C TYR A 35 -15.98 10.07 -2.61
N GLY A 36 -15.93 8.81 -3.06
CA GLY A 36 -15.54 8.53 -4.44
C GLY A 36 -16.48 9.17 -5.46
N ILE A 37 -17.80 9.18 -5.20
CA ILE A 37 -18.77 9.83 -6.10
C ILE A 37 -18.64 11.36 -6.03
N GLU A 38 -18.42 11.93 -4.84
CA GLU A 38 -18.18 13.38 -4.66
C GLU A 38 -16.91 13.84 -5.38
N ASP A 39 -15.85 13.02 -5.33
CA ASP A 39 -14.56 13.26 -5.98
C ASP A 39 -14.58 12.92 -7.49
N GLY A 40 -15.76 12.58 -8.04
CA GLY A 40 -15.99 12.46 -9.48
C GLY A 40 -15.77 11.07 -10.07
N LEU A 41 -15.55 10.03 -9.26
CA LEU A 41 -15.45 8.66 -9.74
C LEU A 41 -16.76 8.19 -10.38
N SER A 42 -16.63 7.50 -11.50
CA SER A 42 -17.74 6.84 -12.18
C SER A 42 -18.31 5.71 -11.34
N LYS A 43 -19.55 5.33 -11.63
CA LYS A 43 -20.19 4.16 -11.00
C LYS A 43 -19.39 2.86 -11.22
N SER A 44 -18.75 2.70 -12.37
CA SER A 44 -17.89 1.56 -12.68
C SER A 44 -16.66 1.51 -11.77
N GLU A 45 -16.03 2.65 -11.52
CA GLU A 45 -14.86 2.76 -10.63
C GLU A 45 -15.26 2.49 -9.18
N VAL A 46 -16.39 3.05 -8.74
CA VAL A 46 -16.93 2.79 -7.39
C VAL A 46 -17.21 1.29 -7.18
N LYS A 47 -17.69 0.56 -8.20
CA LYS A 47 -17.91 -0.90 -8.12
C LYS A 47 -16.62 -1.70 -7.89
N ILE A 48 -15.45 -1.14 -8.19
CA ILE A 48 -14.17 -1.84 -7.95
C ILE A 48 -13.96 -2.05 -6.45
N TYR A 49 -14.23 -1.03 -5.64
CA TYR A 49 -13.95 -1.06 -4.20
C TYR A 49 -15.20 -1.17 -3.31
N ALA A 50 -16.40 -0.89 -3.82
CA ALA A 50 -17.67 -1.05 -3.11
C ALA A 50 -18.06 -2.54 -2.95
N LYS A 51 -17.19 -3.33 -2.30
CA LYS A 51 -17.36 -4.76 -2.09
C LYS A 51 -17.14 -5.15 -0.62
N PRO A 52 -17.94 -6.07 -0.06
CA PRO A 52 -17.92 -6.41 1.37
C PRO A 52 -16.63 -7.09 1.84
N GLU A 53 -15.84 -7.66 0.95
CA GLU A 53 -14.52 -8.22 1.23
C GLU A 53 -13.46 -7.16 1.58
N PHE A 54 -13.66 -5.90 1.19
CA PHE A 54 -12.77 -4.81 1.55
C PHE A 54 -13.23 -4.11 2.82
N ASN A 55 -12.34 -4.01 3.80
CA ASN A 55 -12.55 -3.13 4.94
C ASN A 55 -12.45 -1.66 4.52
N ARG A 56 -12.82 -0.74 5.42
CA ARG A 56 -12.85 0.70 5.11
C ARG A 56 -11.50 1.27 4.66
N GLU A 57 -10.38 0.77 5.18
CA GLU A 57 -9.04 1.27 4.86
C GLU A 57 -8.59 0.74 3.50
N GLN A 58 -8.88 -0.53 3.17
CA GLN A 58 -8.68 -1.06 1.81
C GLN A 58 -9.51 -0.29 0.78
N MET A 59 -10.80 -0.04 1.07
CA MET A 59 -11.66 0.79 0.22
C MET A 59 -11.07 2.18 0.00
N LYS A 60 -10.52 2.80 1.05
CA LYS A 60 -9.85 4.10 0.97
C LYS A 60 -8.64 4.07 0.06
N GLN A 61 -7.77 3.06 0.16
CA GLN A 61 -6.58 2.97 -0.71
C GLN A 61 -6.95 2.75 -2.18
N ILE A 62 -7.96 1.92 -2.46
CA ILE A 62 -8.43 1.71 -3.85
C ILE A 62 -9.06 3.00 -4.38
N ARG A 63 -9.91 3.66 -3.58
CA ARG A 63 -10.52 4.95 -3.94
C ARG A 63 -9.46 6.01 -4.28
N LEU A 64 -8.46 6.20 -3.41
CA LEU A 64 -7.38 7.17 -3.63
C LEU A 64 -6.57 6.86 -4.89
N GLY A 65 -6.32 5.58 -5.19
CA GLY A 65 -5.63 5.22 -6.44
C GLY A 65 -6.44 5.54 -7.69
N LEU A 66 -7.76 5.33 -7.65
CA LEU A 66 -8.65 5.72 -8.75
C LEU A 66 -8.68 7.26 -8.92
N GLU A 67 -8.76 8.00 -7.83
CA GLU A 67 -8.71 9.48 -7.83
C GLU A 67 -7.39 10.02 -8.41
N ASN A 68 -6.27 9.34 -8.12
CA ASN A 68 -4.95 9.68 -8.65
C ASN A 68 -4.66 9.05 -10.03
N GLY A 69 -5.61 8.32 -10.62
CA GLY A 69 -5.49 7.75 -11.96
C GLY A 69 -4.48 6.61 -12.09
N VAL A 70 -4.11 5.93 -11.00
CA VAL A 70 -3.20 4.78 -11.02
C VAL A 70 -3.95 3.46 -11.22
N ASP A 71 -3.25 2.46 -11.76
CA ASP A 71 -3.85 1.15 -12.02
C ASP A 71 -4.04 0.34 -10.73
N VAL A 72 -5.24 0.44 -10.17
CA VAL A 72 -5.60 -0.28 -8.94
C VAL A 72 -5.69 -1.79 -9.10
N SER A 73 -5.67 -2.35 -10.32
CA SER A 73 -5.76 -3.81 -10.53
C SER A 73 -4.59 -4.59 -9.90
N TRP A 74 -3.47 -3.92 -9.66
CA TRP A 74 -2.32 -4.48 -8.96
C TRP A 74 -2.64 -4.87 -7.52
N TYR A 75 -3.38 -4.02 -6.80
CA TYR A 75 -3.54 -4.13 -5.36
C TYR A 75 -4.98 -4.17 -4.86
N ALA A 76 -6.00 -3.93 -5.70
CA ALA A 76 -7.42 -4.05 -5.34
C ALA A 76 -7.86 -5.52 -5.19
N LYS A 77 -7.21 -6.23 -4.27
CA LYS A 77 -7.32 -7.66 -4.01
C LYS A 77 -7.38 -7.88 -2.50
N PRO A 78 -8.37 -8.63 -1.99
CA PRO A 78 -8.60 -8.74 -0.54
C PRO A 78 -7.45 -9.41 0.23
N GLU A 79 -6.54 -10.10 -0.48
CA GLU A 79 -5.34 -10.73 0.07
C GLU A 79 -4.29 -9.70 0.52
N PHE A 80 -4.32 -8.48 0.00
CA PHE A 80 -3.48 -7.39 0.49
C PHE A 80 -4.17 -6.67 1.65
N ASP A 81 -3.48 -6.48 2.76
CA ASP A 81 -3.94 -5.57 3.80
C ASP A 81 -3.89 -4.11 3.32
N TRP A 82 -4.50 -3.20 4.09
CA TRP A 82 -4.58 -1.80 3.71
C TRP A 82 -3.20 -1.12 3.62
N TRP A 83 -2.20 -1.59 4.33
CA TRP A 83 -0.87 -1.01 4.31
C TRP A 83 -0.11 -1.50 3.07
N GLN A 84 -0.16 -2.78 2.75
CA GLN A 84 0.36 -3.28 1.48
C GLN A 84 -0.27 -2.55 0.28
N MET A 85 -1.59 -2.34 0.31
CA MET A 85 -2.27 -1.52 -0.71
C MET A 85 -1.75 -0.08 -0.77
N GLU A 86 -1.46 0.54 0.36
CA GLU A 86 -0.89 1.89 0.43
C GLU A 86 0.51 1.95 -0.20
N GLU A 87 1.41 1.02 0.12
CA GLU A 87 2.76 1.03 -0.44
C GLU A 87 2.75 0.74 -1.95
N ILE A 88 1.86 -0.15 -2.45
CA ILE A 88 1.71 -0.37 -3.88
C ILE A 88 1.14 0.88 -4.57
N ARG A 89 0.12 1.53 -3.98
CA ARG A 89 -0.44 2.78 -4.50
C ARG A 89 0.62 3.87 -4.59
N LEU A 90 1.37 4.11 -3.51
CA LEU A 90 2.44 5.11 -3.47
C LEU A 90 3.53 4.82 -4.52
N GLY A 91 3.87 3.54 -4.75
CA GLY A 91 4.82 3.19 -5.79
C GLY A 91 4.32 3.51 -7.20
N LEU A 92 3.04 3.27 -7.48
CA LEU A 92 2.43 3.68 -8.76
C LEU A 92 2.40 5.20 -8.90
N GLU A 93 2.05 5.94 -7.84
CA GLU A 93 2.00 7.41 -7.84
C GLU A 93 3.39 8.04 -8.05
N HIS A 94 4.45 7.40 -7.53
CA HIS A 94 5.83 7.82 -7.74
C HIS A 94 6.49 7.17 -8.96
N ASN A 95 5.74 6.42 -9.77
CA ASN A 95 6.19 5.80 -11.01
C ASN A 95 7.43 4.89 -10.85
N VAL A 96 7.46 4.09 -9.77
CA VAL A 96 8.49 3.06 -9.55
C VAL A 96 7.99 1.67 -9.95
N ASP A 97 8.92 0.74 -10.19
CA ASP A 97 8.59 -0.64 -10.55
C ASP A 97 8.02 -1.43 -9.36
N ILE A 98 6.70 -1.38 -9.20
CA ILE A 98 5.99 -2.12 -8.17
C ILE A 98 6.04 -3.64 -8.34
N SER A 99 6.40 -4.18 -9.52
CA SER A 99 6.41 -5.63 -9.76
C SER A 99 7.46 -6.35 -8.89
N VAL A 100 8.45 -5.58 -8.42
CA VAL A 100 9.49 -6.03 -7.49
C VAL A 100 8.88 -6.45 -6.15
N TYR A 101 7.94 -5.67 -5.61
CA TYR A 101 7.48 -5.78 -4.22
C TYR A 101 5.97 -5.95 -4.03
N ALA A 102 5.13 -5.78 -5.04
CA ALA A 102 3.68 -5.98 -4.97
C ALA A 102 3.30 -7.47 -4.88
N LYS A 103 3.80 -8.16 -3.85
CA LYS A 103 3.67 -9.60 -3.61
C LYS A 103 3.30 -9.84 -2.16
N HIS A 104 2.43 -10.82 -1.92
CA HIS A 104 1.90 -11.14 -0.58
C HIS A 104 2.97 -11.66 0.40
N GLU A 105 4.15 -12.05 -0.10
CA GLU A 105 5.30 -12.48 0.71
C GLU A 105 5.99 -11.34 1.46
N TYR A 106 5.75 -10.09 1.07
CA TYR A 106 6.24 -8.91 1.79
C TYR A 106 5.14 -8.31 2.65
N ASP A 107 5.44 -7.98 3.91
CA ASP A 107 4.58 -7.13 4.71
C ASP A 107 4.69 -5.65 4.29
N GLY A 108 3.80 -4.80 4.82
CA GLY A 108 3.81 -3.37 4.50
C GLY A 108 5.12 -2.65 4.86
N TRP A 109 5.84 -3.11 5.89
CA TRP A 109 7.13 -2.52 6.24
C TRP A 109 8.23 -2.88 5.24
N GLN A 110 8.28 -4.14 4.79
CA GLN A 110 9.21 -4.56 3.75
C GLN A 110 8.90 -3.86 2.42
N MET A 111 7.63 -3.77 2.03
CA MET A 111 7.21 -3.02 0.83
C MET A 111 7.64 -1.56 0.90
N LYS A 112 7.52 -0.91 2.06
CA LYS A 112 7.98 0.46 2.28
C LYS A 112 9.48 0.62 2.02
N GLU A 113 10.32 -0.25 2.59
CA GLU A 113 11.77 -0.15 2.40
C GLU A 113 12.19 -0.42 0.94
N ILE A 114 11.49 -1.32 0.24
CA ILE A 114 11.74 -1.56 -1.18
C ILE A 114 11.30 -0.34 -2.01
N ARG A 115 10.10 0.19 -1.76
CA ARG A 115 9.60 1.41 -2.44
C ARG A 115 10.56 2.58 -2.26
N LEU A 116 11.01 2.86 -1.03
CA LEU A 116 11.93 3.97 -0.74
C LEU A 116 13.27 3.82 -1.48
N GLY A 117 13.78 2.59 -1.63
CA GLY A 117 14.98 2.35 -2.43
C GLY A 117 14.77 2.63 -3.92
N LEU A 118 13.66 2.15 -4.48
CA LEU A 118 13.31 2.41 -5.88
C LEU A 118 13.12 3.91 -6.16
N GLU A 119 12.46 4.65 -5.27
CA GLU A 119 12.29 6.11 -5.39
C GLU A 119 13.62 6.87 -5.40
N LYS A 120 14.65 6.32 -4.76
CA LYS A 120 16.02 6.86 -4.77
C LYS A 120 16.89 6.33 -5.90
N GLY A 121 16.37 5.47 -6.77
CA GLY A 121 17.11 4.86 -7.87
C GLY A 121 18.16 3.83 -7.42
N ILE A 122 17.96 3.22 -6.25
CA ILE A 122 18.85 2.19 -5.70
C ILE A 122 18.52 0.83 -6.29
N ASP A 123 19.55 0.02 -6.53
CA ASP A 123 19.35 -1.40 -6.87
C ASP A 123 18.84 -2.18 -5.66
N VAL A 124 17.52 -2.33 -5.59
CA VAL A 124 16.85 -3.05 -4.51
C VAL A 124 16.99 -4.57 -4.62
N SER A 125 17.49 -5.13 -5.74
CA SER A 125 17.62 -6.58 -5.92
C SER A 125 18.53 -7.24 -4.86
N ILE A 126 19.41 -6.44 -4.26
CA ILE A 126 20.30 -6.84 -3.18
C ILE A 126 19.50 -7.26 -1.94
N TYR A 127 18.49 -6.48 -1.57
CA TYR A 127 17.78 -6.61 -0.29
C TYR A 127 16.27 -6.88 -0.38
N ALA A 128 15.64 -6.71 -1.55
CA ALA A 128 14.24 -7.02 -1.80
C ALA A 128 14.01 -8.54 -1.83
N LYS A 129 14.17 -9.19 -0.68
CA LYS A 129 14.05 -10.64 -0.49
C LYS A 129 13.27 -10.89 0.80
N PRO A 130 12.21 -11.73 0.80
CA PRO A 130 11.37 -11.94 1.99
C PRO A 130 12.13 -12.47 3.22
N ILE A 131 13.33 -13.03 3.01
CA ILE A 131 14.20 -13.52 4.07
C ILE A 131 14.74 -12.40 4.98
N PHE A 132 14.81 -11.17 4.49
CA PHE A 132 15.18 -10.02 5.29
C PHE A 132 13.95 -9.40 5.94
N SER A 133 14.00 -9.20 7.26
CA SER A 133 13.05 -8.33 7.96
C SER A 133 13.12 -6.89 7.45
N SER A 134 12.07 -6.11 7.66
CA SER A 134 12.06 -4.69 7.28
C SER A 134 13.18 -3.88 7.92
N SER A 135 13.55 -4.16 9.18
CA SER A 135 14.70 -3.50 9.82
C SER A 135 16.04 -3.86 9.17
N GLN A 136 16.22 -5.10 8.71
CA GLN A 136 17.42 -5.47 7.94
C GLN A 136 17.41 -4.78 6.56
N MET A 137 16.25 -4.74 5.88
CA MET A 137 16.10 -4.01 4.61
C MET A 137 16.41 -2.52 4.76
N GLU A 138 15.99 -1.90 5.87
CA GLU A 138 16.32 -0.51 6.19
C GLU A 138 17.83 -0.30 6.28
N GLN A 139 18.56 -1.16 7.01
CA GLN A 139 20.02 -1.03 7.11
C GLN A 139 20.73 -1.26 5.76
N LEU A 140 20.19 -2.14 4.92
CA LEU A 140 20.72 -2.36 3.56
C LEU A 140 20.44 -1.16 2.65
N ARG A 141 19.22 -0.63 2.67
CA ARG A 141 18.86 0.59 1.94
C ARG A 141 19.74 1.76 2.37
N LEU A 142 19.89 2.01 3.67
CA LEU A 142 20.72 3.09 4.20
C LEU A 142 22.19 2.94 3.79
N GLY A 143 22.75 1.73 3.85
CA GLY A 143 24.12 1.51 3.40
C GLY A 143 24.32 1.79 1.91
N LEU A 144 23.36 1.37 1.06
CA LEU A 144 23.39 1.66 -0.37
C LEU A 144 23.23 3.16 -0.66
N GLU A 145 22.41 3.88 0.11
CA GLU A 145 22.29 5.34 0.03
C GLU A 145 23.60 6.06 0.39
N GLU A 146 24.35 5.51 1.32
CA GLU A 146 25.68 6.01 1.73
C GLU A 146 26.80 5.58 0.76
N GLY A 147 26.50 4.77 -0.26
CA GLY A 147 27.47 4.26 -1.23
C GLY A 147 28.36 3.12 -0.69
N LEU A 148 27.92 2.44 0.37
CA LEU A 148 28.64 1.34 1.00
C LEU A 148 28.45 0.01 0.26
N ASP A 149 29.46 -0.85 0.32
CA ASP A 149 29.34 -2.24 -0.12
C ASP A 149 28.61 -3.06 0.94
N VAL A 150 27.29 -3.15 0.80
CA VAL A 150 26.43 -3.87 1.75
C VAL A 150 26.60 -5.39 1.70
N SER A 151 27.30 -5.95 0.72
CA SER A 151 27.57 -7.40 0.66
C SER A 151 28.37 -7.90 1.86
N ILE A 152 29.07 -7.00 2.54
CA ILE A 152 29.83 -7.25 3.77
C ILE A 152 28.91 -7.66 4.93
N TYR A 153 27.66 -7.16 4.96
CA TYR A 153 26.75 -7.38 6.09
C TYR A 153 25.32 -7.78 5.69
N ALA A 154 25.02 -7.97 4.41
CA ALA A 154 23.75 -8.47 3.89
C ALA A 154 23.55 -9.98 4.17
N ILE A 155 23.58 -10.35 5.44
CA ILE A 155 23.53 -11.73 5.93
C ILE A 155 22.19 -11.91 6.65
N PRO A 156 21.26 -12.74 6.14
CA PRO A 156 19.93 -12.90 6.73
C PRO A 156 19.92 -13.34 8.20
N GLU A 157 20.96 -14.06 8.63
CA GLU A 157 21.16 -14.51 10.00
C GLU A 157 21.55 -13.39 10.97
N PHE A 158 22.06 -12.27 10.46
CA PHE A 158 22.42 -11.11 11.30
C PHE A 158 21.18 -10.37 11.74
N TRP A 159 21.14 -9.97 13.00
CA TRP A 159 20.09 -9.09 13.49
C TRP A 159 20.32 -7.68 12.92
N ALA A 160 19.24 -6.90 12.79
CA ALA A 160 19.34 -5.55 12.23
C ALA A 160 20.34 -4.66 12.98
N PHE A 161 20.51 -4.85 14.29
CA PHE A 161 21.48 -4.08 15.08
C PHE A 161 22.94 -4.43 14.74
N GLU A 162 23.25 -5.68 14.37
CA GLU A 162 24.59 -6.10 13.95
C GLU A 162 24.93 -5.51 12.57
N MET A 163 23.93 -5.46 11.70
CA MET A 163 24.02 -4.79 10.40
C MET A 163 24.19 -3.27 10.56
N GLU A 164 23.45 -2.65 11.49
CA GLU A 164 23.59 -1.23 11.82
C GLU A 164 24.99 -0.91 12.35
N GLU A 165 25.51 -1.69 13.31
CA GLU A 165 26.86 -1.51 13.84
C GLU A 165 27.91 -1.60 12.73
N THR A 166 27.78 -2.60 11.85
CA THR A 166 28.70 -2.76 10.71
C THR A 166 28.61 -1.57 9.76
N ARG A 167 27.40 -1.16 9.36
CA ARG A 167 27.18 0.02 8.51
C ARG A 167 27.83 1.27 9.11
N VAL A 168 27.52 1.59 10.36
CA VAL A 168 28.04 2.77 11.07
C VAL A 168 29.57 2.75 11.19
N ASN A 169 30.19 1.57 11.31
CA ASN A 169 31.65 1.46 11.32
C ASN A 169 32.28 1.68 9.94
N MET A 170 31.57 1.34 8.85
CA MET A 170 32.02 1.58 7.49
C MET A 170 31.87 3.04 7.04
N SER A 171 30.93 3.80 7.62
CA SER A 171 30.71 5.23 7.28
C SER A 171 31.67 6.21 7.97
N LYS A 172 32.61 5.71 8.79
CA LYS A 172 33.63 6.51 9.51
C LYS A 172 34.89 6.66 8.69
#